data_AF-A0A526YTX6-F1
#
_entry.id   AF-A0A526YTX6-F1
#
_cell.length_a   1.000
_cell.length_b   1.000
_cell.length_c   1.000
_cell.angle_alpha   90.00
_cell.angle_beta   90.00
_cell.angle_gamma   90.00
#
_symmetry.space_group_name_H-M   'P 1'
#
loop_
_entity.id
_entity.type
_entity.pdbx_description
1 polymer ?
#
loop_
_entity_poly.entity_id
_entity_poly.type
_entity_poly.pdbx_seq_one_letter_code
_entity_poly.pdbx_strand_id
1 'polypeptide(L)'
;MNWRRYFWPVVGVAAVVFSLWLLLHELRGISLDDVWDGIVAIPARGWVLAALSSVIAYASLAGYDHIALLHIGKKVSWLFVTLCSFTTYALSHNIGGSVFSGAVIRYRAYGTRGLTGQDVGILVAICWITFVLSTILVSGLVLVFEPKIIDRFSGIPHHGLTMAAGVAMLLVVAAYVFGSWLHLRPLKIGSFQVHYPALPIVARQLLIGPIELLAAAAIIFFALPEAGNPGYFVVLGVFLVS
;
A
#
# COMPACT_ATOMS: atom_id res chain seq x y z
N MET A 1 -24.98 9.29 -28.81
CA MET A 1 -24.95 8.59 -27.50
C MET A 1 -23.48 8.39 -27.10
N ASN A 2 -23.00 9.05 -26.04
CA ASN A 2 -21.56 9.08 -25.70
C ASN A 2 -21.10 7.76 -25.08
N TRP A 3 -20.83 6.74 -25.90
CA TRP A 3 -20.37 5.41 -25.50
C TRP A 3 -19.12 5.45 -24.58
N ARG A 4 -18.25 6.44 -24.80
CA ARG A 4 -17.06 6.70 -23.97
C ARG A 4 -17.37 7.00 -22.49
N ARG A 5 -18.57 7.52 -22.17
CA ARG A 5 -18.97 7.81 -20.78
C ARG A 5 -19.36 6.56 -19.99
N TYR A 6 -19.84 5.51 -20.68
CA TYR A 6 -20.31 4.28 -20.05
C TYR A 6 -19.25 3.18 -20.00
N PHE A 7 -18.17 3.30 -20.79
CA PHE A 7 -17.09 2.33 -20.81
C PHE A 7 -16.52 2.02 -19.41
N TRP A 8 -16.11 3.05 -18.66
CA TRP A 8 -15.53 2.87 -17.33
C TRP A 8 -16.51 2.29 -16.29
N PRO A 9 -17.77 2.78 -16.20
CA PRO A 9 -18.79 2.13 -15.38
C PRO A 9 -19.00 0.65 -15.73
N VAL A 10 -19.09 0.31 -17.02
CA VAL A 10 -19.28 -1.08 -17.47
C VAL A 10 -18.10 -1.95 -17.09
N VAL A 11 -16.85 -1.48 -17.30
CA VAL A 11 -15.65 -2.20 -16.87
C VAL A 11 -15.63 -2.40 -15.36
N GLY A 12 -15.97 -1.37 -14.58
CA GLY A 12 -16.04 -1.48 -13.11
C GLY A 12 -17.09 -2.48 -12.65
N VAL A 13 -18.31 -2.44 -13.22
CA VAL A 13 -19.38 -3.40 -12.90
C VAL A 13 -18.99 -4.81 -13.33
N ALA A 14 -18.39 -4.97 -14.52
CA ALA A 14 -17.93 -6.28 -14.99
C ALA A 14 -16.85 -6.87 -14.07
N ALA A 15 -15.91 -6.04 -13.58
CA ALA A 15 -14.92 -6.46 -12.61
C ALA A 15 -15.57 -6.90 -11.29
N VAL A 16 -16.55 -6.15 -10.77
CA VAL A 16 -17.30 -6.53 -9.55
C VAL A 16 -18.05 -7.86 -9.75
N VAL A 17 -18.74 -8.03 -10.88
CA VAL A 17 -19.45 -9.29 -11.18
C VAL A 17 -18.48 -10.45 -11.29
N PHE A 18 -17.33 -10.27 -11.94
CA PHE A 18 -16.29 -11.29 -12.04
C PHE A 18 -15.69 -11.64 -10.68
N SER A 19 -15.36 -10.65 -9.84
CA SER A 19 -14.86 -10.87 -8.48
C SER A 19 -15.89 -11.58 -7.61
N LEU A 20 -17.16 -11.21 -7.68
CA LEU A 20 -18.24 -11.92 -6.96
C LEU A 20 -18.42 -13.35 -7.45
N TRP A 21 -18.36 -13.57 -8.77
CA TRP A 21 -18.43 -14.91 -9.35
C TRP A 21 -17.27 -15.79 -8.87
N LEU A 22 -16.04 -15.26 -8.83
CA LEU A 22 -14.85 -15.97 -8.34
C LEU A 22 -14.98 -16.26 -6.83
N LEU A 23 -15.38 -15.27 -6.03
CA LEU A 23 -15.60 -15.43 -4.59
C LEU A 23 -16.67 -16.48 -4.30
N LEU A 24 -17.81 -16.44 -5.00
CA LEU A 24 -18.87 -17.44 -4.86
C LEU A 24 -18.41 -18.83 -5.31
N HIS A 25 -17.49 -18.92 -6.29
CA HIS A 25 -16.92 -20.19 -6.71
C HIS A 25 -16.04 -20.80 -5.61
N GLU A 26 -15.15 -20.01 -5.02
CA GLU A 26 -14.27 -20.45 -3.93
C GLU A 26 -15.04 -20.77 -2.63
N LEU A 27 -16.12 -20.05 -2.33
CA LEU A 27 -16.93 -20.25 -1.12
C LEU A 27 -17.97 -21.37 -1.23
N ARG A 28 -18.17 -22.01 -2.40
CA ARG A 28 -19.23 -23.03 -2.62
C ARG A 28 -19.19 -24.22 -1.66
N GLY A 29 -18.04 -24.50 -1.05
CA GLY A 29 -17.86 -25.58 -0.08
C GLY A 29 -17.82 -25.13 1.38
N ILE A 30 -18.02 -23.84 1.67
CA ILE A 30 -17.90 -23.28 3.03
C ILE A 30 -19.28 -22.89 3.53
N SER A 31 -19.72 -23.51 4.63
CA SER A 31 -20.97 -23.14 5.31
C SER A 31 -20.79 -21.89 6.17
N LEU A 32 -21.89 -21.25 6.56
CA LEU A 32 -21.83 -20.13 7.51
C LEU A 32 -21.29 -20.56 8.89
N ASP A 33 -21.56 -21.81 9.28
CA ASP A 33 -21.05 -22.38 10.51
C ASP A 33 -19.52 -22.52 10.46
N ASP A 34 -18.96 -22.96 9.33
CA ASP A 34 -17.50 -23.03 9.13
C ASP A 34 -16.83 -21.65 9.25
N VAL A 35 -17.48 -20.59 8.76
CA VAL A 35 -16.99 -19.20 8.89
C VAL A 35 -17.02 -18.76 10.35
N TRP A 36 -18.12 -19.06 11.06
CA TRP A 36 -18.27 -18.71 12.48
C TRP A 36 -17.26 -19.45 13.35
N ASP A 37 -17.08 -20.76 13.11
CA ASP A 37 -16.09 -21.58 13.78
C ASP A 37 -14.66 -21.04 13.54
N GLY A 38 -14.38 -20.59 12.31
CA GLY A 38 -13.12 -19.91 11.99
C GLY A 38 -12.91 -18.62 12.78
N ILE A 39 -13.94 -17.79 12.95
CA ILE A 39 -13.86 -16.54 13.73
C ILE A 39 -13.61 -16.83 15.22
N VAL A 40 -14.34 -17.79 15.79
CA VAL A 40 -14.22 -18.16 17.21
C VAL A 40 -12.91 -18.89 17.51
N ALA A 41 -12.32 -19.55 16.50
CA ALA A 41 -11.00 -20.18 16.62
C ALA A 41 -9.83 -19.18 16.71
N ILE A 42 -10.05 -17.90 16.40
CA ILE A 42 -9.02 -16.86 16.54
C ILE A 42 -8.87 -16.50 18.02
N PRO A 43 -7.69 -16.72 18.64
CA PRO A 43 -7.49 -16.40 20.04
C PRO A 43 -7.60 -14.89 20.29
N ALA A 44 -8.03 -14.48 21.49
CA ALA A 44 -8.13 -13.05 21.86
C ALA A 44 -6.82 -12.27 21.64
N ARG A 45 -5.67 -12.93 21.85
CA ARG A 45 -4.34 -12.40 21.52
C ARG A 45 -4.22 -12.00 20.05
N GLY A 46 -4.76 -12.79 19.13
CA GLY A 46 -4.77 -12.50 17.69
C GLY A 46 -5.50 -11.19 17.39
N TRP A 47 -6.70 -11.01 17.95
CA TRP A 47 -7.47 -9.76 17.80
C TRP A 47 -6.74 -8.53 18.34
N VAL A 48 -6.12 -8.63 19.52
CA VAL A 48 -5.32 -7.53 20.09
C VAL A 48 -4.14 -7.18 19.20
N LEU A 49 -3.41 -8.18 18.70
CA LEU A 49 -2.26 -7.96 17.82
C LEU A 49 -2.69 -7.40 16.46
N ALA A 50 -3.79 -7.87 15.88
CA ALA A 50 -4.36 -7.32 14.65
C ALA A 50 -4.80 -5.85 14.82
N ALA A 51 -5.39 -5.49 15.97
CA ALA A 51 -5.73 -4.12 16.29
C ALA A 51 -4.49 -3.23 16.44
N LEU A 52 -3.45 -3.69 17.15
CA LEU A 52 -2.18 -2.96 17.28
C LEU A 52 -1.49 -2.78 15.92
N SER A 53 -1.46 -3.83 15.09
CA SER A 53 -0.97 -3.76 13.72
C SER A 53 -1.73 -2.73 12.89
N SER A 54 -3.05 -2.64 13.06
CA SER A 54 -3.86 -1.60 12.40
C SER A 54 -3.45 -0.20 12.84
N VAL A 55 -3.22 0.03 14.14
CA VAL A 55 -2.74 1.33 14.65
C VAL A 55 -1.38 1.68 14.04
N ILE A 56 -0.45 0.72 13.96
CA ILE A 56 0.87 0.93 13.37
C ILE A 56 0.76 1.25 11.87
N ALA A 57 -0.09 0.54 11.12
CA ALA A 57 -0.33 0.80 9.71
C ALA A 57 -0.86 2.23 9.49
N TYR A 58 -1.91 2.64 10.22
CA TYR A 58 -2.46 3.99 10.11
C TYR A 58 -1.51 5.09 10.61
N ALA A 59 -0.71 4.83 11.64
CA ALA A 59 0.33 5.76 12.08
C ALA A 59 1.41 5.94 11.00
N SER A 60 1.77 4.86 10.29
CA SER A 60 2.73 4.90 9.19
C SER A 60 2.17 5.65 7.98
N LEU A 61 0.89 5.46 7.67
CA LEU A 61 0.16 6.25 6.66
C LEU A 61 0.11 7.74 7.01
N ALA A 62 -0.08 8.10 8.29
CA ALA A 62 0.08 9.50 8.72
C ALA A 62 1.51 10.00 8.51
N GLY A 63 2.51 9.13 8.75
CA GLY A 63 3.91 9.38 8.43
C GLY A 63 4.13 9.76 6.96
N TYR A 64 3.37 9.23 6.01
CA TYR A 64 3.49 9.59 4.59
C TYR A 64 3.17 11.08 4.36
N ASP A 65 2.06 11.56 4.92
CA ASP A 65 1.68 12.97 4.79
C ASP A 65 2.69 13.88 5.49
N HIS A 66 3.24 13.46 6.64
CA HIS A 66 4.31 14.20 7.31
C HIS A 66 5.57 14.31 6.43
N ILE A 67 6.00 13.20 5.83
CA ILE A 67 7.14 13.15 4.88
C ILE A 67 6.88 14.09 3.69
N ALA A 68 5.66 14.06 3.14
CA ALA A 68 5.26 14.89 2.03
C ALA A 68 5.26 16.39 2.37
N LEU A 69 4.69 16.77 3.53
CA LEU A 69 4.68 18.17 3.98
C LEU A 69 6.08 18.71 4.27
N LEU A 70 6.97 17.86 4.80
CA LEU A 70 8.38 18.18 4.99
C LEU A 70 9.09 18.44 3.66
N HIS A 71 8.81 17.63 2.63
CA HIS A 71 9.35 17.84 1.29
C HIS A 71 8.82 19.13 0.64
N ILE A 72 7.53 19.43 0.80
CA ILE A 72 6.92 20.67 0.29
C ILE A 72 7.41 21.91 1.08
N GLY A 73 7.91 21.72 2.30
CA GLY A 73 8.36 22.80 3.18
C GLY A 73 7.21 23.55 3.88
N LYS A 74 6.03 22.92 4.00
CA LYS A 74 4.85 23.50 4.65
C LYS A 74 4.74 23.02 6.10
N LYS A 75 4.53 23.95 7.01
CA LYS A 75 4.33 23.64 8.44
C LYS A 75 2.84 23.56 8.75
N VAL A 76 2.38 22.37 9.13
CA VAL A 76 1.01 22.12 9.59
C VAL A 76 1.09 21.43 10.95
N SER A 77 0.13 21.70 11.85
CA SER A 77 0.15 21.10 13.19
C SER A 77 0.15 19.58 13.13
N TRP A 78 1.02 18.95 13.92
CA TRP A 78 1.25 17.50 13.84
C TRP A 78 -0.05 16.69 14.05
N LEU A 79 -0.84 17.06 15.06
CA LEU A 79 -2.12 16.42 15.35
C LEU A 79 -3.12 16.53 14.19
N PHE A 80 -3.16 17.68 13.50
CA PHE A 80 -4.06 17.84 12.36
C PHE A 80 -3.65 16.93 11.20
N VAL A 81 -2.35 16.87 10.88
CA VAL A 81 -1.84 15.98 9.83
C VAL A 81 -2.23 14.54 10.16
N THR A 82 -1.93 14.08 11.38
CA THR A 82 -2.23 12.70 11.80
C THR A 82 -3.73 12.37 11.71
N LEU A 83 -4.61 13.22 12.24
CA LEU A 83 -6.06 12.99 12.16
C LEU A 83 -6.58 13.09 10.72
N CYS A 84 -6.10 14.07 9.94
CA CYS A 84 -6.47 14.24 8.54
C CYS A 84 -6.08 13.02 7.72
N SER A 85 -4.84 12.52 7.86
CA SER A 85 -4.37 11.33 7.17
C SER A 85 -5.17 10.11 7.58
N PHE A 86 -5.41 9.90 8.87
CA PHE A 86 -6.22 8.79 9.36
C PHE A 86 -7.62 8.79 8.72
N THR A 87 -8.35 9.90 8.81
CA THR A 87 -9.69 10.03 8.21
C THR A 87 -9.64 9.88 6.70
N THR A 88 -8.60 10.43 6.06
CA THR A 88 -8.44 10.32 4.60
C THR A 88 -8.28 8.87 4.17
N TYR A 89 -7.36 8.12 4.79
CA TYR A 89 -7.10 6.74 4.43
C TYR A 89 -8.26 5.81 4.79
N ALA A 90 -8.87 6.01 5.96
CA ALA A 90 -10.05 5.26 6.38
C ALA A 90 -11.19 5.40 5.37
N LEU A 91 -11.45 6.61 4.87
CA LEU A 91 -12.49 6.83 3.85
C LEU A 91 -12.03 6.33 2.47
N SER A 92 -10.80 6.64 2.05
CA SER A 92 -10.34 6.32 0.70
C SER A 92 -10.24 4.81 0.46
N HIS A 93 -9.85 4.03 1.47
CA HIS A 93 -9.76 2.57 1.35
C HIS A 93 -11.13 1.90 1.26
N ASN A 94 -12.20 2.55 1.71
CA ASN A 94 -13.56 2.01 1.65
C ASN A 94 -14.38 2.51 0.45
N ILE A 95 -14.12 3.72 -0.04
CA ILE A 95 -14.83 4.31 -1.18
C ILE A 95 -14.31 3.75 -2.52
N GLY A 96 -13.05 3.33 -2.57
CA GLY A 96 -12.36 2.97 -3.80
C GLY A 96 -11.77 4.18 -4.54
N GLY A 97 -10.99 3.91 -5.59
CA GLY A 97 -10.22 4.95 -6.30
C GLY A 97 -9.35 5.75 -5.34
N SER A 98 -8.69 5.07 -4.39
CA SER A 98 -8.15 5.65 -3.14
C SER A 98 -7.26 6.87 -3.33
N VAL A 99 -6.52 6.93 -4.45
CA VAL A 99 -5.69 8.09 -4.81
C VAL A 99 -6.56 9.32 -5.09
N PHE A 100 -7.66 9.17 -5.83
CA PHE A 100 -8.58 10.26 -6.18
C PHE A 100 -9.47 10.68 -5.01
N SER A 101 -10.12 9.73 -4.35
CA SER A 101 -10.98 10.01 -3.19
C SER A 101 -10.14 10.61 -2.06
N GLY A 102 -8.95 10.07 -1.80
CA GLY A 102 -7.99 10.61 -0.85
C GLY A 102 -7.47 12.01 -1.23
N ALA A 103 -7.23 12.28 -2.52
CA ALA A 103 -6.80 13.60 -2.98
C ALA A 103 -7.85 14.68 -2.74
N VAL A 104 -9.14 14.38 -2.96
CA VAL A 104 -10.23 15.34 -2.71
C VAL A 104 -10.36 15.68 -1.22
N ILE A 105 -10.27 14.67 -0.35
CA ILE A 105 -10.32 14.88 1.10
C ILE A 105 -9.14 15.77 1.55
N ARG A 106 -7.93 15.45 1.11
CA ARG A 106 -6.73 16.26 1.39
C ARG A 106 -6.83 17.67 0.83
N TYR A 107 -7.37 17.82 -0.36
CA TYR A 107 -7.57 19.14 -0.98
C TYR A 107 -8.47 20.02 -0.10
N ARG A 108 -9.59 19.47 0.37
CA ARG A 108 -10.50 20.19 1.27
C ARG A 108 -9.87 20.46 2.63
N ALA A 109 -9.28 19.45 3.26
CA ALA A 109 -8.72 19.56 4.61
C ALA A 109 -7.49 20.47 4.64
N TYR A 110 -6.46 20.18 3.85
CA TYR A 110 -5.24 20.98 3.83
C TYR A 110 -5.44 22.38 3.21
N GLY A 111 -6.45 22.57 2.36
CA GLY A 111 -6.87 23.90 1.91
C GLY A 111 -7.22 24.83 3.08
N THR A 112 -7.84 24.32 4.14
CA THR A 112 -8.09 25.10 5.38
C THR A 112 -6.82 25.51 6.13
N ARG A 113 -5.68 24.90 5.79
CA ARG A 113 -4.36 25.17 6.34
C ARG A 113 -3.45 25.90 5.34
N GLY A 114 -4.02 26.47 4.28
CA GLY A 114 -3.30 27.30 3.31
C GLY A 114 -2.46 26.54 2.29
N LEU A 115 -2.70 25.22 2.11
CA LEU A 115 -2.12 24.48 0.98
C LEU A 115 -2.89 24.77 -0.30
N THR A 116 -2.15 25.01 -1.37
CA THR A 116 -2.70 25.17 -2.72
C THR A 116 -3.06 23.82 -3.33
N GLY A 117 -3.84 23.82 -4.42
CA GLY A 117 -4.09 22.58 -5.18
C GLY A 117 -2.82 21.93 -5.70
N GLN A 118 -1.80 22.71 -6.04
CA GLN A 118 -0.49 22.21 -6.44
C GLN A 118 0.25 21.55 -5.27
N ASP A 119 0.23 22.16 -4.08
CA ASP A 119 0.82 21.56 -2.88
C ASP A 119 0.19 20.20 -2.57
N VAL A 120 -1.14 20.10 -2.66
CA VAL A 120 -1.88 18.85 -2.43
C VAL A 120 -1.56 17.81 -3.51
N GLY A 121 -1.43 18.22 -4.77
CA GLY A 121 -1.00 17.33 -5.86
C GLY A 121 0.38 16.73 -5.61
N ILE A 122 1.34 17.54 -5.17
CA ILE A 122 2.69 17.08 -4.79
C ILE A 122 2.61 16.15 -3.56
N LEU A 123 1.78 16.51 -2.58
CA LEU A 123 1.58 15.69 -1.37
C LEU A 123 1.11 14.29 -1.75
N VAL A 124 0.04 14.20 -2.54
CA VAL A 124 -0.53 12.92 -3.00
C VAL A 124 0.50 12.12 -3.82
N ALA A 125 1.26 12.80 -4.69
CA ALA A 125 2.32 12.15 -5.47
C ALA A 125 3.41 11.55 -4.58
N ILE A 126 3.86 12.26 -3.54
CA ILE A 126 4.87 11.74 -2.61
C ILE A 126 4.33 10.56 -1.82
N CYS A 127 3.10 10.62 -1.32
CA CYS A 127 2.48 9.50 -0.61
C CYS A 127 2.38 8.27 -1.51
N TRP A 128 1.99 8.45 -2.78
CA TRP A 128 1.91 7.36 -3.76
C TRP A 128 3.30 6.80 -4.11
N ILE A 129 4.30 7.66 -4.35
CA ILE A 129 5.69 7.22 -4.58
C ILE A 129 6.21 6.45 -3.35
N THR A 130 5.91 6.90 -2.14
CA THR A 130 6.34 6.24 -0.90
C THR A 130 5.76 4.83 -0.81
N PHE A 131 4.46 4.68 -1.09
CA PHE A 131 3.79 3.37 -1.15
C PHE A 131 4.44 2.47 -2.20
N VAL A 132 4.54 2.93 -3.46
CA VAL A 132 5.11 2.13 -4.56
C VAL A 132 6.57 1.74 -4.28
N LEU A 133 7.39 2.67 -3.80
CA LEU A 133 8.78 2.41 -3.44
C LEU A 133 8.87 1.32 -2.36
N SER A 134 7.97 1.38 -1.38
CA SER A 134 7.93 0.41 -0.28
C SER A 134 7.44 -0.96 -0.74
N THR A 135 6.44 -1.00 -1.61
CA THR A 135 5.98 -2.27 -2.21
C THR A 135 7.11 -2.90 -3.02
N ILE A 136 7.82 -2.12 -3.85
CA ILE A 136 8.94 -2.63 -4.64
C ILE A 136 10.07 -3.13 -3.72
N LEU A 137 10.40 -2.37 -2.68
CA LEU A 137 11.42 -2.76 -1.70
C LEU A 137 11.05 -4.06 -0.98
N VAL A 138 9.88 -4.12 -0.35
CA VAL A 138 9.48 -5.28 0.45
C VAL A 138 9.27 -6.51 -0.44
N SER A 139 8.63 -6.38 -1.59
CA SER A 139 8.50 -7.48 -2.56
C SER A 139 9.87 -7.95 -3.04
N GLY A 140 10.78 -7.03 -3.37
CA GLY A 140 12.15 -7.37 -3.76
C GLY A 140 12.88 -8.18 -2.69
N LEU A 141 12.78 -7.77 -1.42
CA LEU A 141 13.35 -8.50 -0.29
C LEU A 141 12.71 -9.89 -0.12
N VAL A 142 11.37 -9.99 -0.18
CA VAL A 142 10.66 -11.27 -0.05
C VAL A 142 11.07 -12.24 -1.15
N LEU A 143 11.15 -11.79 -2.41
CA LEU A 143 11.53 -12.66 -3.54
C LEU A 143 13.00 -13.10 -3.50
N VAL A 144 13.89 -12.29 -2.92
CA VAL A 144 15.31 -12.66 -2.74
C VAL A 144 15.50 -13.63 -1.57
N PHE A 145 14.82 -13.39 -0.44
CA PHE A 145 15.01 -14.21 0.77
C PHE A 145 14.14 -15.47 0.79
N GLU A 146 12.95 -15.45 0.19
CA GLU A 146 12.03 -16.58 0.12
C GLU A 146 11.58 -16.84 -1.33
N PRO A 147 12.51 -17.21 -2.24
CA PRO A 147 12.22 -17.38 -3.66
C PRO A 147 11.23 -18.51 -3.97
N LYS A 148 11.03 -19.42 -2.99
CA LYS A 148 10.07 -20.52 -3.05
C LYS A 148 8.62 -20.08 -2.81
N ILE A 149 8.40 -18.81 -2.41
CA ILE A 149 7.05 -18.29 -2.17
C ILE A 149 6.18 -18.38 -3.42
N ILE A 150 6.78 -18.18 -4.60
CA ILE A 150 6.09 -18.23 -5.90
C ILE A 150 5.73 -19.66 -6.32
N ASP A 151 6.52 -20.66 -5.92
CA ASP A 151 6.24 -22.07 -6.26
C ASP A 151 4.88 -22.52 -5.73
N ARG A 152 4.41 -21.93 -4.64
CA ARG A 152 3.08 -22.19 -4.06
C ARG A 152 1.93 -21.74 -4.98
N PHE A 153 2.19 -20.79 -5.89
CA PHE A 153 1.20 -20.26 -6.83
C PHE A 153 1.36 -20.85 -8.23
N SER A 154 2.58 -21.11 -8.70
CA SER A 154 2.85 -21.60 -10.06
C SER A 154 2.86 -23.12 -10.18
N GLY A 155 3.08 -23.86 -9.07
CA GLY A 155 3.28 -25.31 -9.07
C GLY A 155 4.57 -25.77 -9.76
N ILE A 156 5.41 -24.84 -10.24
CA ILE A 156 6.66 -25.09 -10.97
C ILE A 156 7.81 -24.32 -10.31
N PRO A 157 8.96 -24.96 -10.02
CA PRO A 157 10.11 -24.29 -9.41
C PRO A 157 10.70 -23.22 -10.35
N HIS A 158 10.63 -21.96 -9.94
CA HIS A 158 11.16 -20.82 -10.71
C HIS A 158 12.16 -19.97 -9.92
N HIS A 159 12.90 -20.58 -8.98
CA HIS A 159 13.73 -19.85 -8.01
C HIS A 159 14.67 -18.83 -8.64
N GLY A 160 15.35 -19.20 -9.73
CA GLY A 160 16.27 -18.29 -10.43
C GLY A 160 15.57 -17.06 -11.01
N LEU A 161 14.38 -17.23 -11.60
CA LEU A 161 13.58 -16.13 -12.14
C LEU A 161 13.00 -15.26 -11.01
N THR A 162 12.51 -15.89 -9.93
CA THR A 162 12.00 -15.19 -8.74
C THR A 162 13.09 -14.32 -8.10
N MET A 163 14.28 -14.88 -7.88
CA MET A 163 15.41 -14.13 -7.34
C MET A 163 15.85 -13.01 -8.29
N ALA A 164 15.92 -13.27 -9.60
CA ALA A 164 16.28 -12.25 -10.59
C ALA A 164 15.28 -11.08 -10.59
N ALA A 165 13.98 -11.36 -10.50
CA ALA A 165 12.95 -10.34 -10.37
C ALA A 165 13.11 -9.55 -9.07
N GLY A 166 13.35 -10.22 -7.94
CA GLY A 166 13.60 -9.57 -6.65
C GLY A 166 14.83 -8.65 -6.69
N VAL A 167 15.94 -9.10 -7.27
CA VAL A 167 17.15 -8.29 -7.47
C VAL A 167 16.86 -7.09 -8.38
N ALA A 168 16.13 -7.29 -9.48
CA ALA A 168 15.75 -6.19 -10.37
C ALA A 168 14.91 -5.12 -9.65
N MET A 169 13.97 -5.53 -8.79
CA MET A 169 13.18 -4.61 -7.95
C MET A 169 14.07 -3.83 -6.99
N LEU A 170 15.01 -4.50 -6.32
CA LEU A 170 15.96 -3.84 -5.41
C LEU A 170 16.91 -2.87 -6.14
N LEU A 171 17.30 -3.18 -7.39
CA LEU A 171 18.07 -2.27 -8.23
C LEU A 171 17.29 -1.00 -8.59
N VAL A 172 15.98 -1.10 -8.81
CA VAL A 172 15.12 0.08 -9.00
C VAL A 172 15.10 0.96 -7.75
N VAL A 173 14.98 0.37 -6.56
CA VAL A 173 15.06 1.12 -5.29
C VAL A 173 16.43 1.76 -5.12
N ALA A 174 17.51 1.03 -5.39
CA ALA A 174 18.88 1.55 -5.33
C ALA A 174 19.09 2.72 -6.31
N ALA A 175 18.58 2.61 -7.54
CA ALA A 175 18.64 3.68 -8.53
C ALA A 175 17.88 4.94 -8.07
N TYR A 176 16.73 4.78 -7.41
CA TYR A 176 15.98 5.90 -6.83
C TYR A 176 16.77 6.62 -5.73
N VAL A 177 17.39 5.86 -4.81
CA VAL A 177 18.25 6.41 -3.75
C VAL A 177 19.48 7.11 -4.35
N PHE A 178 20.13 6.47 -5.32
CA PHE A 178 21.32 7.00 -5.98
C PHE A 178 21.02 8.28 -6.76
N GLY A 179 19.91 8.34 -7.49
CA GLY A 179 19.46 9.56 -8.18
C GLY A 179 19.18 10.72 -7.21
N SER A 180 18.64 10.40 -6.03
CA SER A 180 18.42 11.37 -4.96
C SER A 180 19.73 11.83 -4.31
N TRP A 181 20.70 10.93 -4.13
CA TRP A 181 22.04 11.26 -3.61
C TRP A 181 22.83 12.18 -4.55
N LEU A 182 22.75 11.93 -5.86
CA LEU A 182 23.43 12.73 -6.89
C LEU A 182 22.79 14.10 -7.13
N HIS A 183 21.67 14.43 -6.47
CA HIS A 183 20.94 15.68 -6.68
C HIS A 183 20.64 15.92 -8.17
N LEU A 184 20.21 14.86 -8.88
CA LEU A 184 19.94 14.93 -10.30
C LEU A 184 18.93 16.04 -10.60
N ARG A 185 19.10 16.68 -11.77
CA ARG A 185 18.15 17.70 -12.23
C ARG A 185 16.76 17.07 -12.35
N PRO A 186 15.67 17.81 -12.07
CA PRO A 186 14.32 17.30 -12.17
C PRO A 186 14.08 16.63 -13.52
N LEU A 187 13.58 15.39 -13.50
CA LEU A 187 13.28 14.65 -14.71
C LEU A 187 12.00 15.23 -15.31
N LYS A 188 12.09 15.78 -16.52
CA LYS A 188 10.92 16.27 -17.27
C LYS A 188 10.31 15.14 -18.07
N ILE A 189 9.09 14.74 -17.74
CA ILE A 189 8.28 13.79 -18.50
C ILE A 189 7.04 14.53 -18.99
N GLY A 190 7.07 15.02 -20.24
CA GLY A 190 6.02 15.87 -20.79
C GLY A 190 5.89 17.19 -20.01
N SER A 191 4.69 17.50 -19.52
CA SER A 191 4.43 18.66 -18.64
C SER A 191 4.77 18.41 -17.16
N PHE A 192 5.08 17.17 -16.78
CA PHE A 192 5.38 16.80 -15.40
C PHE A 192 6.88 16.93 -15.10
N GLN A 193 7.20 17.47 -13.93
CA GLN A 193 8.58 17.57 -13.44
C GLN A 193 8.73 16.76 -12.16
N VAL A 194 9.42 15.63 -12.27
CA VAL A 194 9.76 14.79 -11.11
C VAL A 194 10.96 15.40 -10.42
N HIS A 195 10.75 15.95 -9.23
CA HIS A 195 11.83 16.44 -8.37
C HIS A 195 12.32 15.30 -7.48
N TYR A 196 13.62 15.05 -7.48
CA TYR A 196 14.21 14.04 -6.61
C TYR A 196 14.20 14.54 -5.15
N PRO A 197 13.61 13.79 -4.20
CA PRO A 197 13.62 14.20 -2.80
C PRO A 197 15.01 14.19 -2.21
N ALA A 198 15.25 15.08 -1.24
CA ALA A 198 16.49 15.04 -0.47
C ALA A 198 16.64 13.69 0.27
N LEU A 199 17.87 13.22 0.45
CA LEU A 199 18.13 11.93 1.11
C LEU A 199 17.44 11.73 2.48
N PRO A 200 17.29 12.74 3.35
CA PRO A 200 16.54 12.57 4.59
C PRO A 200 15.06 12.22 4.38
N ILE A 201 14.46 12.66 3.26
CA ILE A 201 13.08 12.31 2.88
C ILE A 201 13.06 10.86 2.39
N VAL A 202 13.97 10.50 1.49
CA VAL A 202 14.09 9.13 0.97
C VAL A 202 14.31 8.11 2.09
N ALA A 203 15.21 8.41 3.04
CA ALA A 203 15.44 7.55 4.20
C ALA A 203 14.16 7.33 5.02
N ARG A 204 13.34 8.37 5.21
CA ARG A 204 12.05 8.22 5.90
C ARG A 204 11.05 7.40 5.09
N GLN A 205 11.03 7.55 3.76
CA GLN A 205 10.18 6.72 2.89
C GLN A 205 10.53 5.24 3.00
N LEU A 206 11.83 4.92 2.93
CA LEU A 206 12.35 3.55 3.04
C LEU A 206 12.22 2.92 4.44
N LEU A 207 11.84 3.70 5.44
CA LEU A 207 11.57 3.20 6.79
C LEU A 207 10.06 3.11 7.05
N ILE A 208 9.35 4.22 6.89
CA ILE A 208 7.93 4.32 7.27
C ILE A 208 7.06 3.46 6.34
N GLY A 209 7.35 3.39 5.05
CA GLY A 209 6.50 2.64 4.14
C GLY A 209 6.62 1.13 4.23
N PRO A 210 7.81 0.53 4.42
CA PRO A 210 7.89 -0.88 4.76
C PRO A 210 7.18 -1.21 6.08
N ILE A 211 7.25 -0.35 7.09
CA ILE A 211 6.52 -0.56 8.36
C ILE A 211 5.00 -0.61 8.11
N GLU A 212 4.48 0.26 7.25
CA GLU A 212 3.07 0.25 6.86
C GLU A 212 2.65 -1.08 6.24
N LEU A 213 3.37 -1.56 5.23
CA LEU A 213 3.05 -2.82 4.55
C LEU A 213 3.20 -4.05 5.47
N LEU A 214 4.26 -4.08 6.27
CA LEU A 214 4.50 -5.15 7.24
C LEU A 214 3.39 -5.19 8.30
N ALA A 215 2.97 -4.03 8.80
CA ALA A 215 1.88 -3.92 9.75
C ALA A 215 0.54 -4.29 9.12
N ALA A 216 0.25 -3.86 7.90
CA ALA A 216 -0.98 -4.21 7.19
C ALA A 216 -1.09 -5.74 6.94
N ALA A 217 -0.02 -6.39 6.48
CA ALA A 217 0.02 -7.85 6.37
C ALA A 217 -0.14 -8.55 7.73
N ALA A 218 0.38 -7.96 8.81
CA ALA A 218 0.25 -8.50 10.16
C ALA A 218 -1.20 -8.50 10.65
N ILE A 219 -2.04 -7.56 10.21
CA ILE A 219 -3.48 -7.56 10.53
C ILE A 219 -4.11 -8.88 10.07
N ILE A 220 -3.85 -9.27 8.82
CA ILE A 220 -4.36 -10.52 8.25
C ILE A 220 -3.75 -11.72 8.99
N PHE A 221 -2.42 -11.74 9.17
CA PHE A 221 -1.73 -12.86 9.82
C PHE A 221 -2.25 -13.16 11.23
N PHE A 222 -2.50 -12.13 12.04
CA PHE A 222 -3.02 -12.28 13.40
C PHE A 222 -4.53 -12.53 13.45
N ALA A 223 -5.25 -12.23 12.37
CA ALA A 223 -6.66 -12.55 12.18
C ALA A 223 -6.90 -13.93 11.53
N LEU A 224 -5.87 -14.77 11.44
CA LEU A 224 -5.99 -16.17 11.04
C LEU A 224 -5.91 -17.10 12.26
N PRO A 225 -6.71 -18.18 12.32
CA PRO A 225 -6.57 -19.23 13.32
C PRO A 225 -5.16 -19.83 13.33
N GLU A 226 -4.71 -20.37 14.47
CA GLU A 226 -3.41 -21.04 14.55
C GLU A 226 -3.35 -22.29 13.68
N ALA A 227 -4.46 -23.03 13.62
CA ALA A 227 -4.61 -24.17 12.73
C ALA A 227 -4.67 -23.69 11.26
N GLY A 228 -3.73 -24.17 10.45
CA GLY A 228 -3.67 -23.84 9.02
C GLY A 228 -3.07 -22.46 8.70
N ASN A 229 -2.51 -21.74 9.68
CA ASN A 229 -1.82 -20.47 9.42
C ASN A 229 -0.59 -20.71 8.52
N PRO A 230 -0.51 -20.10 7.32
CA PRO A 230 0.58 -20.33 6.37
C PRO A 230 1.90 -19.67 6.79
N GLY A 231 1.90 -18.89 7.88
CA GLY A 231 3.04 -18.13 8.36
C GLY A 231 3.08 -16.71 7.78
N TYR A 232 3.71 -15.80 8.54
CA TYR A 232 3.71 -14.37 8.24
C TYR A 232 4.28 -14.02 6.86
N PHE A 233 5.39 -14.64 6.45
CA PHE A 233 6.00 -14.35 5.15
C PHE A 233 5.12 -14.73 3.97
N VAL A 234 4.31 -15.79 4.10
CA VAL A 234 3.35 -16.18 3.05
C VAL A 234 2.23 -15.15 2.97
N VAL A 235 1.67 -14.75 4.12
CA VAL A 235 0.64 -13.70 4.18
C VAL A 235 1.17 -12.39 3.58
N LEU A 236 2.40 -12.01 3.92
CA LEU A 236 3.06 -10.82 3.38
C LEU A 236 3.23 -10.92 1.85
N GLY A 237 3.68 -12.06 1.33
CA GLY A 237 3.82 -12.26 -0.11
C GLY A 237 2.49 -12.16 -0.86
N VAL A 238 1.43 -12.78 -0.34
CA VAL A 238 0.07 -12.65 -0.90
C VAL A 238 -0.40 -11.20 -0.86
N PHE A 239 -0.23 -10.53 0.29
CA PHE A 239 -0.64 -9.16 0.51
C PHE A 239 0.01 -8.18 -0.47
N LEU A 240 1.29 -8.35 -0.78
CA LEU A 240 2.02 -7.46 -1.69
C LEU A 240 1.60 -7.58 -3.16
N VAL A 241 0.94 -8.67 -3.54
CA VAL A 241 0.44 -8.94 -4.90
C VAL A 241 -1.05 -8.58 -5.04
N SER A 242 -1.76 -8.42 -3.92
CA SER A 242 -3.19 -8.11 -3.85
C SER A 242 -3.47 -6.63 -4.10
#